data_AF-A0A842RYL8-F1
#
_entry.id   AF-A0A842RYL8-F1
#
_cell.length_a   1.000
_cell.length_b   1.000
_cell.length_c   1.000
_cell.angle_alpha   90.00
_cell.angle_beta   90.00
_cell.angle_gamma   90.00
#
_symmetry.space_group_name_H-M   'P 1'
#
loop_
_entity.id
_entity.type
_entity.pdbx_description
1 polymer ?
#
loop_
_entity_poly.entity_id
_entity_poly.type
_entity_poly.pdbx_seq_one_letter_code
_entity_poly.pdbx_strand_id
1 'polypeptide(L)'
;MNKKLNNIQYIEAPAIYEVEVNDIPLFLAGGITNCPNWQKEFKSLLEKYVDDSNLVILNPRRENFPIGDPNEAFKQIKWEWEMFQKAKIISFWFSRGSLNPIVLFEYGKWLVQKEKPLFVGIDPQYSRKQDVEIQTRLERKDISLVYSLEALANEIKNYITKK
;
A
#
# COMPACT_ATOMS: atom_id res chain seq x y z
N MET A 1 9.21 -30.94 12.96
CA MET A 1 9.36 -29.93 11.88
C MET A 1 8.74 -28.64 12.37
N ASN A 2 9.55 -27.72 12.90
CA ASN A 2 9.06 -26.40 13.31
C ASN A 2 8.83 -25.58 12.04
N LYS A 3 7.57 -25.34 11.68
CA LYS A 3 7.20 -24.30 10.71
C LYS A 3 7.77 -22.99 11.26
N LYS A 4 8.78 -22.41 10.60
CA LYS A 4 9.16 -21.01 10.82
C LYS A 4 7.88 -20.19 10.67
N LEU A 5 7.47 -19.50 11.73
CA LEU A 5 6.40 -18.51 11.62
C LEU A 5 6.93 -17.39 10.72
N ASN A 6 6.21 -17.14 9.62
CA ASN A 6 6.46 -16.05 8.69
C ASN A 6 6.40 -14.73 9.46
N ASN A 7 7.53 -14.10 9.74
CA ASN A 7 7.54 -12.75 10.29
C ASN A 7 7.90 -11.77 9.18
N ILE A 8 6.89 -11.42 8.37
CA ILE A 8 6.95 -10.19 7.57
C ILE A 8 7.11 -9.04 8.56
N GLN A 9 8.13 -8.20 8.37
CA GLN A 9 8.28 -7.01 9.18
C GLN A 9 7.15 -6.03 8.86
N TYR A 10 6.51 -5.50 9.90
CA TYR A 10 5.36 -4.61 9.76
C TYR A 10 5.61 -3.32 10.54
N ILE A 11 5.70 -2.22 9.80
CA ILE A 11 5.99 -0.88 10.33
C ILE A 11 4.75 -0.01 10.13
N GLU A 12 4.12 0.33 11.24
CA GLU A 12 2.95 1.20 11.28
C GLU A 12 3.37 2.64 11.61
N ALA A 13 2.72 3.63 11.00
CA ALA A 13 2.95 5.02 11.36
C ALA A 13 2.69 5.28 12.86
N PRO A 14 3.54 6.07 13.56
CA PRO A 14 4.67 6.82 13.06
C PRO A 14 6.04 6.11 13.24
N ALA A 15 6.08 4.79 13.42
CA ALA A 15 7.33 4.06 13.66
C ALA A 15 8.30 4.19 12.47
N ILE A 16 9.59 4.37 12.76
CA ILE A 16 10.61 4.61 11.72
C ILE A 16 11.06 3.26 11.15
N TYR A 17 11.09 3.16 9.83
CA TYR A 17 11.77 2.09 9.11
C TYR A 17 13.15 2.58 8.64
N GLU A 18 14.21 1.85 8.96
CA GLU A 18 15.54 2.05 8.39
C GLU A 18 15.78 1.06 7.26
N VAL A 19 16.38 1.53 6.17
CA VAL A 19 16.50 0.74 4.94
C VAL A 19 17.60 -0.29 5.10
N GLU A 20 17.25 -1.57 4.96
CA GLU A 20 18.22 -2.66 4.85
C GLU A 20 18.39 -3.09 3.39
N VAL A 21 19.60 -3.55 3.04
CA VAL A 21 20.00 -3.84 1.64
C VAL A 21 19.11 -4.90 0.99
N ASN A 22 18.73 -5.91 1.76
CA ASN A 22 17.99 -7.06 1.26
C ASN A 22 16.47 -6.84 1.25
N ASP A 23 15.99 -5.78 1.91
CA ASP A 23 14.57 -5.56 2.10
C ASP A 23 13.83 -5.18 0.82
N ILE A 24 12.55 -5.51 0.84
CA ILE A 24 11.55 -5.11 -0.14
C ILE A 24 10.47 -4.33 0.61
N PRO A 25 10.72 -3.05 0.93
CA PRO A 25 9.71 -2.22 1.57
C PRO A 25 8.55 -1.94 0.60
N LEU A 26 7.36 -2.38 1.01
CA LEU A 26 6.07 -2.19 0.36
C LEU A 26 5.27 -1.14 1.11
N PHE A 27 4.96 -0.04 0.43
CA PHE A 27 4.04 0.97 0.96
C PHE A 27 2.58 0.63 0.67
N LEU A 28 1.73 0.72 1.68
CA LEU A 28 0.28 0.49 1.58
C LEU A 28 -0.49 1.81 1.40
N ALA A 29 -0.48 2.37 0.19
CA ALA A 29 -1.29 3.54 -0.12
C ALA A 29 -2.76 3.15 -0.33
N GLY A 30 -3.68 4.01 0.10
CA GLY A 30 -5.11 3.74 -0.04
C GLY A 30 -5.95 4.35 1.07
N GLY A 31 -7.25 4.03 1.05
CA GLY A 31 -8.20 4.60 2.01
C GLY A 31 -7.84 4.31 3.46
N ILE A 32 -7.98 5.29 4.35
CA ILE A 32 -7.75 5.13 5.79
C ILE A 32 -9.03 5.47 6.57
N THR A 33 -9.54 6.69 6.38
CA THR A 33 -10.69 7.19 7.13
C THR A 33 -12.00 6.84 6.41
N ASN A 34 -13.02 6.44 7.18
CA ASN A 34 -14.36 6.11 6.69
C ASN A 34 -14.38 5.02 5.59
N CYS A 35 -13.46 4.06 5.68
CA CYS A 35 -13.41 2.87 4.83
C CYS A 35 -13.10 1.61 5.67
N PRO A 36 -13.34 0.41 5.13
CA PRO A 36 -12.87 -0.83 5.75
C PRO A 36 -11.37 -0.78 6.08
N ASN A 37 -10.96 -1.46 7.16
CA ASN A 37 -9.55 -1.68 7.47
C ASN A 37 -8.98 -2.79 6.56
N TRP A 38 -8.85 -2.47 5.28
CA TRP A 38 -8.30 -3.37 4.28
C TRP A 38 -6.82 -3.65 4.53
N GLN A 39 -6.09 -2.76 5.20
CA GLN A 39 -4.67 -2.94 5.53
C GLN A 39 -4.45 -4.19 6.39
N LYS A 40 -5.33 -4.42 7.37
CA LYS A 40 -5.30 -5.62 8.22
C LYS A 40 -5.54 -6.90 7.42
N GLU A 41 -6.55 -6.91 6.55
CA GLU A 41 -6.84 -8.05 5.69
C GLU A 41 -5.71 -8.31 4.69
N PHE A 42 -5.18 -7.25 4.09
CA PHE A 42 -4.11 -7.32 3.12
C PHE A 42 -2.80 -7.82 3.73
N LYS A 43 -2.47 -7.39 4.95
CA LYS A 43 -1.37 -7.95 5.74
C LYS A 43 -1.50 -9.47 5.87
N SER A 44 -2.67 -9.97 6.28
CA SER A 44 -2.91 -11.40 6.43
C SER A 44 -2.80 -12.18 5.11
N LEU A 45 -3.22 -11.58 3.99
CA LEU A 45 -3.03 -12.17 2.67
C LEU A 45 -1.54 -12.26 2.29
N LEU A 46 -0.77 -11.19 2.51
CA LEU A 46 0.67 -11.17 2.24
C LEU A 46 1.42 -12.19 3.11
N GLU A 47 1.10 -12.28 4.39
CA GLU A 47 1.68 -13.28 5.32
C GLU A 47 1.42 -14.73 4.91
N LYS A 48 0.29 -14.98 4.23
CA LYS A 48 -0.07 -16.29 3.69
C LYS A 48 0.61 -16.57 2.35
N TYR A 49 0.87 -15.54 1.55
CA TYR A 49 1.27 -15.69 0.15
C TYR A 49 2.78 -15.59 -0.07
N VAL A 50 3.48 -14.87 0.81
CA VAL A 50 4.87 -14.51 0.67
C VAL A 50 5.69 -15.11 1.82
N ASP A 51 6.06 -16.38 1.68
CA ASP A 51 6.96 -17.08 2.61
C ASP A 51 8.42 -16.67 2.39
N ASP A 52 9.19 -16.57 3.48
CA ASP A 52 10.66 -16.39 3.48
C ASP A 52 11.17 -15.23 2.60
N SER A 53 10.39 -14.15 2.54
CA SER A 53 10.75 -12.94 1.81
C SER A 53 11.28 -11.84 2.72
N ASN A 54 12.14 -10.99 2.18
CA ASN A 54 12.56 -9.75 2.84
C ASN A 54 11.47 -8.65 2.72
N LEU A 55 10.19 -9.02 2.63
CA LEU A 55 9.09 -8.07 2.50
C LEU A 55 8.92 -7.30 3.82
N VAL A 56 8.89 -5.97 3.73
CA VAL A 56 8.59 -5.08 4.85
C VAL A 56 7.33 -4.30 4.49
N ILE A 57 6.28 -4.40 5.31
CA ILE A 57 5.04 -3.66 5.11
C ILE A 57 5.15 -2.30 5.81
N LEU A 58 5.01 -1.22 5.05
CA LEU A 58 4.91 0.15 5.55
C LEU A 58 3.44 0.58 5.51
N ASN A 59 2.79 0.57 6.68
CA ASN A 59 1.37 0.86 6.81
C ASN A 59 1.11 2.28 7.37
N PRO A 60 0.49 3.19 6.59
CA PRO A 60 0.15 4.52 7.07
C PRO A 60 -1.05 4.56 8.04
N ARG A 61 -1.90 3.52 8.06
CA ARG A 61 -3.06 3.47 8.96
C ARG A 61 -2.64 3.15 10.38
N ARG A 62 -2.81 4.11 11.29
CA ARG A 62 -2.59 3.93 12.73
C ARG A 62 -3.78 3.22 13.38
N GLU A 63 -3.51 2.34 14.34
CA GLU A 63 -4.55 1.78 15.21
C GLU A 63 -5.08 2.85 16.18
N ASN A 64 -4.18 3.68 16.73
CA ASN A 64 -4.51 4.75 17.67
C ASN A 64 -4.06 6.11 17.11
N PHE A 65 -5.00 6.90 16.58
CA PHE A 65 -4.71 8.26 16.10
C PHE A 65 -5.06 9.32 17.16
N PRO A 66 -4.14 10.22 17.57
CA PRO A 66 -4.42 11.22 18.59
C PRO A 66 -5.25 12.38 18.00
N ILE A 67 -6.58 12.33 18.15
CA ILE A 67 -7.53 13.28 17.51
C ILE A 67 -7.38 14.74 18.01
N GLY A 68 -6.58 15.00 19.06
CA GLY A 68 -6.46 16.31 19.71
C GLY A 68 -5.12 17.05 19.54
N ASP A 69 -4.09 16.47 18.92
CA ASP A 69 -2.79 17.16 18.75
C ASP A 69 -2.69 17.79 17.34
N PRO A 70 -2.59 19.13 17.23
CA PRO A 70 -2.54 19.83 15.94
C PRO A 70 -1.29 19.46 15.11
N ASN A 71 -0.25 18.89 15.71
CA ASN A 71 0.96 18.46 15.02
C ASN A 71 0.83 17.07 14.40
N GLU A 72 -0.21 16.29 14.74
CA GLU A 72 -0.34 14.91 14.27
C GLU A 72 -0.53 14.80 12.77
N ALA A 73 -1.20 15.78 12.16
CA ALA A 73 -1.32 15.86 10.71
C ALA A 73 0.06 16.02 10.04
N PHE A 74 0.90 16.92 10.55
CA PHE A 74 2.26 17.09 10.02
C PHE A 74 3.10 15.83 10.20
N LYS A 75 3.07 15.20 11.38
CA LYS A 75 3.79 13.94 11.65
C LYS A 75 3.33 12.82 10.71
N GLN A 76 2.02 12.70 10.48
CA GLN A 76 1.45 11.70 9.55
C GLN A 76 1.94 11.93 8.13
N ILE A 77 1.74 13.14 7.59
CA ILE A 77 2.10 13.48 6.21
C ILE A 77 3.61 13.33 6.00
N LYS A 78 4.42 13.78 6.97
CA LYS A 78 5.86 13.63 6.92
C LYS A 78 6.27 12.16 6.88
N TRP A 79 5.69 11.34 7.75
CA TRP A 79 5.97 9.90 7.78
C TRP A 79 5.59 9.23 6.46
N GLU A 80 4.40 9.51 5.94
CA GLU A 80 3.94 8.99 4.65
C GLU A 80 4.92 9.37 3.54
N TRP A 81 5.34 10.63 3.49
CA TRP A 81 6.32 11.11 2.53
C TRP A 81 7.67 10.38 2.64
N GLU A 82 8.22 10.23 3.85
CA GLU A 82 9.50 9.53 4.09
C GLU A 82 9.41 8.05 3.70
N MET A 83 8.33 7.36 4.08
CA MET A 83 8.12 5.96 3.75
C MET A 83 7.87 5.75 2.26
N PHE A 84 7.17 6.66 1.60
CA PHE A 84 7.06 6.68 0.14
C PHE A 84 8.44 6.77 -0.53
N GLN A 85 9.39 7.55 0.02
CA GLN A 85 10.76 7.60 -0.50
C GLN A 85 11.54 6.31 -0.24
N LYS A 86 11.40 5.72 0.95
CA LYS A 86 12.07 4.47 1.35
C LYS A 86 11.48 3.21 0.67
N ALA A 87 10.24 3.26 0.21
CA ALA A 87 9.58 2.13 -0.43
C ALA A 87 10.26 1.70 -1.73
N LYS A 88 10.36 0.39 -1.94
CA LYS A 88 10.87 -0.24 -3.17
C LYS A 88 9.74 -0.58 -4.12
N ILE A 89 8.56 -0.88 -3.56
CA ILE A 89 7.32 -1.10 -4.30
C ILE A 89 6.16 -0.41 -3.59
N ILE A 90 5.14 -0.03 -4.37
CA ILE A 90 3.98 0.70 -3.86
C ILE A 90 2.71 -0.05 -4.28
N SER A 91 1.80 -0.25 -3.33
CA SER A 91 0.44 -0.70 -3.60
C SER A 91 -0.56 0.43 -3.36
N PHE A 92 -1.54 0.55 -4.25
CA PHE A 92 -2.71 1.39 -4.05
C PHE A 92 -3.96 0.51 -3.94
N TRP A 93 -4.69 0.65 -2.84
CA TRP A 93 -6.04 0.09 -2.71
C TRP A 93 -7.09 1.21 -2.58
N PHE A 94 -7.87 1.39 -3.65
CA PHE A 94 -9.01 2.30 -3.65
C PHE A 94 -10.20 1.64 -2.97
N SER A 95 -10.28 1.81 -1.65
CA SER A 95 -11.31 1.20 -0.80
C SER A 95 -12.67 1.89 -0.93
N ARG A 96 -13.77 1.14 -0.83
CA ARG A 96 -15.13 1.67 -0.69
C ARG A 96 -15.32 2.50 0.59
N GLY A 97 -16.38 3.31 0.62
CA GLY A 97 -16.83 4.05 1.81
C GLY A 97 -16.40 5.52 1.87
N SER A 98 -15.20 5.86 1.37
CA SER A 98 -14.70 7.24 1.34
C SER A 98 -14.15 7.58 -0.05
N LEU A 99 -14.26 8.85 -0.45
CA LEU A 99 -13.66 9.35 -1.70
C LEU A 99 -12.13 9.26 -1.68
N ASN A 100 -11.52 9.35 -0.50
CA ASN A 100 -10.07 9.30 -0.31
C ASN A 100 -9.30 10.28 -1.25
N PRO A 101 -9.59 11.60 -1.21
CA PRO A 101 -9.02 12.56 -2.16
C PRO A 101 -7.49 12.65 -2.09
N ILE A 102 -6.91 12.47 -0.90
CA ILE A 102 -5.44 12.43 -0.73
C ILE A 102 -4.85 11.23 -1.47
N VAL A 103 -5.52 10.07 -1.45
CA VAL A 103 -5.08 8.88 -2.20
C VAL A 103 -5.07 9.16 -3.70
N LEU A 104 -6.07 9.87 -4.24
CA LEU A 104 -6.08 10.25 -5.66
C LEU A 104 -4.94 11.22 -6.00
N PHE A 105 -4.62 12.17 -5.10
CA PHE A 105 -3.50 13.09 -5.27
C PHE A 105 -2.15 12.36 -5.27
N GLU A 106 -1.94 11.47 -4.30
CA GLU A 106 -0.75 10.62 -4.21
C GLU A 106 -0.64 9.67 -5.41
N TYR A 107 -1.77 9.09 -5.83
CA TYR A 107 -1.83 8.22 -6.99
C TYR A 107 -1.41 8.96 -8.26
N GLY A 108 -1.92 10.17 -8.50
CA GLY A 108 -1.53 10.98 -9.65
C GLY A 108 -0.01 11.23 -9.70
N LYS A 109 0.60 11.53 -8.55
CA LYS A 109 2.07 11.67 -8.44
C LYS A 109 2.81 10.39 -8.82
N TRP A 110 2.39 9.24 -8.29
CA TRP A 110 3.09 7.97 -8.52
C TRP A 110 2.76 7.30 -9.84
N LEU A 111 1.64 7.67 -10.48
CA LEU A 111 1.26 7.17 -11.79
C LEU A 111 2.28 7.60 -12.86
N VAL A 112 2.74 8.85 -12.78
CA VAL A 112 3.72 9.44 -13.71
C VAL A 112 5.18 9.15 -13.35
N GLN A 113 5.47 8.74 -12.11
CA GLN A 113 6.79 8.29 -11.67
C GLN A 113 6.96 6.79 -11.99
N LYS A 114 8.01 6.44 -12.73
CA LYS A 114 8.21 5.07 -13.26
C LYS A 114 9.36 4.31 -12.58
N GLU A 115 10.01 4.92 -11.60
CA GLU A 115 11.16 4.38 -10.89
C GLU A 115 10.78 3.22 -9.96
N LYS A 116 9.52 3.20 -9.49
CA LYS A 116 9.02 2.21 -8.54
C LYS A 116 7.87 1.41 -9.17
N PRO A 117 7.88 0.07 -9.07
CA PRO A 117 6.73 -0.75 -9.44
C PRO A 117 5.49 -0.34 -8.65
N LEU A 118 4.37 -0.24 -9.37
CA LEU A 118 3.09 0.19 -8.86
C LEU A 118 2.05 -0.92 -9.05
N PHE A 119 1.43 -1.33 -7.96
CA PHE A 119 0.36 -2.34 -7.95
C PHE A 119 -0.96 -1.67 -7.57
N VAL A 120 -2.00 -1.84 -8.38
CA VAL A 120 -3.23 -1.05 -8.23
C VAL A 120 -4.44 -1.96 -8.15
N GLY A 121 -5.11 -1.91 -7.00
CA GLY A 121 -6.39 -2.57 -6.77
C GLY A 121 -7.50 -1.55 -6.49
N ILE A 122 -8.69 -1.86 -6.98
CA ILE A 122 -9.88 -1.01 -6.82
C ILE A 122 -11.00 -1.86 -6.25
N ASP A 123 -11.53 -1.48 -5.09
CA ASP A 123 -12.74 -2.08 -4.58
C ASP A 123 -13.87 -1.89 -5.61
N PRO A 124 -14.63 -2.94 -5.99
CA PRO A 124 -15.70 -2.82 -6.97
C PRO A 124 -16.76 -1.75 -6.63
N GLN A 125 -16.89 -1.39 -5.35
CA GLN A 125 -17.83 -0.40 -4.84
C GLN A 125 -17.20 1.00 -4.63
N TYR A 126 -15.94 1.21 -5.02
CA TYR A 126 -15.31 2.54 -4.94
C TYR A 126 -16.00 3.52 -5.89
N SER A 127 -16.42 4.67 -5.36
CA SER A 127 -17.28 5.64 -6.06
C SER A 127 -16.60 6.35 -7.24
N ARG A 128 -15.26 6.39 -7.26
CA ARG A 128 -14.47 6.98 -8.37
C ARG A 128 -13.73 5.90 -9.16
N LYS A 129 -14.21 4.65 -9.13
CA LYS A 129 -13.63 3.52 -9.86
C LYS A 129 -13.40 3.85 -11.35
N GLN A 130 -14.41 4.39 -12.02
CA GLN A 130 -14.32 4.71 -13.44
C GLN A 130 -13.23 5.77 -13.73
N ASP A 131 -13.11 6.79 -12.87
CA ASP A 131 -12.07 7.81 -13.02
C ASP A 131 -10.67 7.18 -12.91
N VAL A 132 -10.45 6.34 -11.89
CA VAL A 132 -9.17 5.64 -11.71
C VAL A 132 -8.89 4.77 -12.93
N GLU A 133 -9.84 3.92 -13.35
CA GLU A 133 -9.65 3.01 -14.48
C GLU A 133 -9.27 3.74 -15.77
N ILE A 134 -9.99 4.81 -16.11
CA ILE A 134 -9.75 5.58 -17.33
C ILE A 134 -8.39 6.27 -17.25
N GLN A 135 -8.10 6.98 -16.15
CA GLN A 135 -6.85 7.72 -16.01
C GLN A 135 -5.63 6.79 -16.03
N THR A 136 -5.69 5.66 -15.32
CA THR A 136 -4.60 4.67 -15.34
C THR A 136 -4.34 4.16 -16.74
N ARG A 137 -5.39 3.79 -17.48
CA ARG A 137 -5.24 3.22 -18.84
C ARG A 137 -4.70 4.23 -19.85
N LEU A 138 -5.02 5.51 -19.67
CA LEU A 138 -4.51 6.58 -20.54
C LEU A 138 -3.03 6.87 -20.27
N GLU A 139 -2.61 6.89 -19.00
CA GLU A 139 -1.25 7.27 -18.60
C GLU A 139 -0.26 6.09 -18.57
N ARG A 140 -0.71 4.91 -18.10
CA ARG A 140 0.13 3.73 -17.82
C ARG A 140 -0.57 2.42 -18.22
N LYS A 141 -0.48 2.10 -19.51
CA LYS A 141 -1.04 0.85 -20.07
C LYS A 141 -0.37 -0.43 -19.55
N ASP A 142 0.81 -0.31 -18.96
CA ASP A 142 1.57 -1.42 -18.37
C ASP A 142 1.06 -1.84 -16.98
N ILE A 143 0.22 -1.01 -16.33
CA ILE A 143 -0.34 -1.32 -15.02
C ILE A 143 -1.60 -2.17 -15.18
N SER A 144 -1.57 -3.37 -14.59
CA SER A 144 -2.76 -4.20 -14.41
C SER A 144 -3.62 -3.65 -13.27
N LEU A 145 -4.92 -3.45 -13.54
CA LEU A 145 -5.92 -3.08 -12.54
C LEU A 145 -6.62 -4.34 -12.04
N VAL A 146 -6.61 -4.57 -10.74
CA VAL A 146 -7.29 -5.70 -10.10
C VAL A 146 -8.42 -5.24 -9.19
N TYR A 147 -9.35 -6.14 -8.87
CA TYR A 147 -10.61 -5.78 -8.21
C TYR A 147 -10.87 -6.55 -6.90
N SER A 148 -9.83 -7.18 -6.35
CA SER A 148 -9.87 -7.77 -5.02
C SER A 148 -8.51 -7.69 -4.35
N LEU A 149 -8.49 -7.74 -3.02
CA LEU A 149 -7.25 -7.74 -2.24
C LEU A 149 -6.42 -9.00 -2.50
N GLU A 150 -7.06 -10.15 -2.75
CA GLU A 150 -6.37 -11.39 -3.10
C GLU A 150 -5.64 -11.28 -4.44
N ALA A 151 -6.29 -10.70 -5.45
CA ALA A 151 -5.68 -10.47 -6.75
C ALA A 151 -4.48 -9.50 -6.62
N LEU A 152 -4.63 -8.43 -5.82
CA LEU A 152 -3.55 -7.48 -5.56
C LEU A 152 -2.36 -8.14 -4.83
N ALA A 153 -2.64 -8.97 -3.82
CA ALA A 153 -1.60 -9.67 -3.08
C ALA A 153 -0.87 -10.69 -3.97
N ASN A 154 -1.59 -11.34 -4.89
CA ASN A 154 -1.00 -12.26 -5.86
C ASN A 154 -0.07 -11.54 -6.86
N GLU A 155 -0.42 -10.35 -7.34
CA GLU A 155 0.46 -9.54 -8.20
C GLU A 155 1.79 -9.22 -7.49
N ILE A 156 1.71 -8.82 -6.22
CA ILE A 156 2.89 -8.52 -5.40
C ILE A 156 3.73 -9.78 -5.16
N LYS A 157 3.10 -10.91 -4.80
CA LYS A 157 3.78 -12.20 -4.67
C LYS A 157 4.52 -12.58 -5.95
N ASN A 158 3.85 -12.48 -7.10
CA ASN A 158 4.43 -12.80 -8.39
C ASN A 158 5.62 -11.92 -8.72
N TYR A 159 5.57 -10.64 -8.36
CA TYR A 159 6.70 -9.72 -8.53
C TYR A 159 7.89 -10.08 -7.64
N ILE A 160 7.64 -10.40 -6.36
CA ILE A 160 8.69 -10.74 -5.39
C ILE A 160 9.38 -12.05 -5.75
N THR A 161 8.63 -13.05 -6.21
CA THR A 161 9.15 -14.40 -6.50
C THR A 161 9.83 -14.57 -7.86
N LYS A 162 9.63 -13.62 -8.79
CA LYS A 162 10.27 -13.64 -10.12
C LYS A 162 11.68 -13.04 -10.13
N LYS A 163 12.15 -12.48 -9.02
CA LYS A 163 13.52 -11.97 -8.86
C LYS A 163 14.42 -13.03 -8.23
#